data_AF-A0A8S3EKS8-F1
#
_entry.id   AF-A0A8S3EKS8-F1
#
_cell.length_a   1.000
_cell.length_b   1.000
_cell.length_c   1.000
_cell.angle_alpha   90.00
_cell.angle_beta   90.00
_cell.angle_gamma   90.00
#
_symmetry.space_group_name_H-M   'P 1'
#
loop_
_entity.id
_entity.type
_entity.pdbx_description
1 polymer ?
#
loop_
_entity_poly.entity_id
_entity_poly.type
_entity_poly.pdbx_seq_one_letter_code
_entity_poly.pdbx_strand_id
1 'polypeptide(L)'
;MIIIFFVYFYDDMIFCRILSDQIAHLKVGILGGIIVKLSNGNEPNLLTLILLLCKHLTDLTIGQFVGGNVNDSTFNLTSMRLVSSTLTKMKINVNIFDDCLYILHGYFECLSTFIIDIDRISGSSSNIDNTNKLPKLKCFSLISHFLTNAYDKRTVPLLRRMLNLEELTLLISVTTVKLPYIDGTHLYNDFLVQMPLLNKFTFSINTRVDDKGVKIDLPSNDDIQNSFIQIEYQHLDSYVNVMKIGSRCHAYSLPYQFDTFFYI
;
A
#
# COMPACT_ATOMS: atom_id res chain seq x y z
N MET A 1 -23.44 -2.07 7.78
CA MET A 1 -23.96 -0.69 7.63
C MET A 1 -22.91 0.12 6.89
N ILE A 2 -23.22 0.68 5.71
CA ILE A 2 -22.31 1.61 5.02
C ILE A 2 -22.70 3.00 5.51
N ILE A 3 -21.86 3.61 6.35
CA ILE A 3 -22.07 4.99 6.80
C ILE A 3 -21.26 5.88 5.87
N ILE A 4 -21.92 6.60 4.96
CA ILE A 4 -21.29 7.67 4.21
C ILE A 4 -21.27 8.89 5.13
N PHE A 5 -20.09 9.22 5.66
CA PHE A 5 -19.94 10.40 6.51
C PHE A 5 -19.90 11.66 5.65
N PHE A 6 -20.94 12.49 5.74
CA PHE A 6 -20.76 13.93 5.66
C PHE A 6 -20.37 14.39 7.05
N VAL A 7 -19.06 14.47 7.32
CA VAL A 7 -18.55 14.84 8.64
C VAL A 7 -18.81 16.33 8.87
N TYR A 8 -19.94 16.66 9.48
CA TYR A 8 -20.09 17.84 10.31
C TYR A 8 -20.15 17.34 11.75
N PHE A 9 -19.03 17.43 12.48
CA PHE A 9 -19.03 17.18 13.93
C PHE A 9 -19.77 18.33 14.62
N TYR A 10 -21.09 18.28 14.60
CA TYR A 10 -21.90 18.94 15.61
C TYR A 10 -21.91 18.06 16.85
N ASP A 11 -21.93 18.73 18.00
CA ASP A 11 -21.78 18.26 19.39
C ASP A 11 -22.91 17.29 19.84
N ASP A 12 -23.25 16.31 19.01
CA ASP A 12 -24.41 15.44 19.21
C ASP A 12 -24.01 14.15 19.93
N MET A 13 -24.14 14.16 21.26
CA MET A 13 -23.75 13.06 22.16
C MET A 13 -24.36 11.70 21.77
N ILE A 14 -25.52 11.68 21.10
CA ILE A 14 -26.17 10.44 20.66
C ILE A 14 -25.33 9.77 19.56
N PHE A 15 -24.83 10.57 18.61
CA PHE A 15 -24.05 10.07 17.49
C PHE A 15 -22.70 9.51 17.95
N CYS A 16 -22.03 10.19 18.89
CA CYS A 16 -20.80 9.70 19.52
C CYS A 16 -21.02 8.36 20.27
N ARG A 17 -22.18 8.17 20.90
CA ARG A 17 -22.49 6.94 21.63
C ARG A 17 -22.77 5.77 20.69
N ILE A 18 -23.47 6.00 19.59
CA ILE A 18 -23.70 4.98 18.53
C ILE A 18 -22.36 4.58 17.90
N LEU A 19 -21.50 5.55 17.60
CA LEU A 19 -20.15 5.33 17.06
C LEU A 19 -19.27 4.49 18.00
N SER A 20 -19.27 4.81 19.30
CA SER A 20 -18.45 4.14 20.33
C SER A 20 -18.74 2.65 20.47
N ASP A 21 -20.02 2.29 20.53
CA ASP A 21 -20.39 1.01 21.11
C ASP A 21 -20.88 -0.04 20.09
N GLN A 22 -21.21 0.38 18.85
CA GLN A 22 -21.92 -0.52 17.91
C GLN A 22 -21.19 -0.77 16.59
N ILE A 23 -20.12 -0.03 16.28
CA ILE A 23 -19.46 -0.13 14.98
C ILE A 23 -18.24 -1.06 15.06
N ALA A 24 -18.42 -2.28 14.55
CA ALA A 24 -17.32 -3.22 14.33
C ALA A 24 -16.70 -3.07 12.93
N HIS A 25 -17.50 -2.69 11.92
CA HIS A 25 -17.03 -2.59 10.53
C HIS A 25 -17.35 -1.20 9.98
N LEU A 26 -16.32 -0.47 9.55
CA LEU A 26 -16.47 0.87 9.01
C LEU A 26 -15.83 0.98 7.63
N LYS A 27 -16.59 1.54 6.68
CA LYS A 27 -16.09 1.96 5.38
C LYS A 27 -16.32 3.46 5.23
N VAL A 28 -15.25 4.22 5.09
CA VAL A 28 -15.28 5.66 4.83
C VAL A 28 -14.79 5.90 3.43
N GLY A 29 -15.56 6.63 2.66
CA GLY A 29 -15.10 7.14 1.38
C GLY A 29 -15.01 8.66 1.41
N ILE A 30 -13.89 9.18 0.94
CA ILE A 30 -13.60 10.61 0.94
C ILE A 30 -13.97 11.17 -0.44
N LEU A 31 -14.94 12.09 -0.47
CA LEU A 31 -15.38 12.83 -1.66
C LEU A 31 -14.88 14.28 -1.54
N GLY A 32 -13.82 14.64 -2.25
CA GLY A 32 -13.21 15.97 -2.16
C GLY A 32 -12.52 16.24 -0.81
N GLY A 33 -11.80 17.35 -0.70
CA GLY A 33 -11.02 17.70 0.49
C GLY A 33 -11.90 17.89 1.73
N ILE A 34 -12.10 16.84 2.52
CA ILE A 34 -12.72 16.93 3.84
C ILE A 34 -11.66 17.48 4.79
N ILE A 35 -11.83 18.72 5.23
CA ILE A 35 -11.08 19.32 6.34
C ILE A 35 -11.87 19.04 7.62
N VAL A 36 -11.34 18.17 8.49
CA VAL A 36 -11.92 17.93 9.82
C VAL A 36 -11.34 18.96 10.79
N LYS A 37 -12.08 20.02 11.09
CA LYS A 37 -11.73 20.99 12.13
C LYS A 37 -12.46 20.66 13.43
N LEU A 38 -11.71 20.38 14.50
CA LEU A 38 -12.26 20.48 15.85
C LEU A 38 -12.27 21.94 16.31
N SER A 39 -13.26 22.29 17.14
CA SER A 39 -13.48 23.62 17.72
C SER A 39 -12.28 24.18 18.50
N ASN A 40 -11.30 23.35 18.87
CA ASN A 40 -10.16 23.71 19.72
C ASN A 40 -8.87 24.04 18.96
N GLY A 41 -8.92 24.22 17.64
CA GLY A 41 -7.77 24.67 16.84
C GLY A 41 -6.68 23.62 16.56
N ASN A 42 -6.74 22.45 17.21
CA ASN A 42 -6.00 21.26 16.80
C ASN A 42 -6.91 20.41 15.90
N GLU A 43 -6.50 20.18 14.66
CA GLU A 43 -7.22 19.34 13.69
C GLU A 43 -6.72 17.89 13.82
N PRO A 44 -7.36 16.99 14.59
CA PRO A 44 -7.01 15.59 14.53
C PRO A 44 -7.34 15.08 13.13
N ASN A 45 -6.41 14.35 12.53
CA ASN A 45 -6.69 13.68 11.26
C ASN A 45 -7.87 12.70 11.44
N LEU A 46 -8.62 12.51 10.36
CA LEU A 46 -9.85 11.70 10.33
C LEU A 46 -9.63 10.28 10.88
N LEU A 47 -8.47 9.68 10.58
CA LEU A 47 -8.10 8.36 11.04
C LEU A 47 -8.03 8.29 12.57
N THR A 48 -7.34 9.24 13.20
CA THR A 48 -7.24 9.30 14.66
C THR A 48 -8.61 9.42 15.30
N LEU A 49 -9.47 10.26 14.73
CA LEU A 49 -10.82 10.47 15.25
C LEU A 49 -11.69 9.21 15.14
N ILE A 50 -11.61 8.49 14.02
CA ILE A 50 -12.29 7.20 13.85
C ILE A 50 -11.82 6.20 14.91
N LEU A 51 -10.51 6.07 15.11
CA LEU A 51 -9.95 5.11 16.06
C LEU A 51 -10.29 5.48 17.52
N LEU A 52 -10.38 6.77 17.84
CA LEU A 52 -10.82 7.25 19.16
C LEU A 52 -12.32 7.00 19.40
N LEU A 53 -13.13 7.23 18.38
CA LEU A 53 -14.59 7.16 18.49
C LEU A 53 -15.13 5.74 18.35
N CYS A 54 -14.47 4.83 17.64
CA CYS A 54 -15.02 3.48 17.36
C CYS A 54 -14.23 2.41 18.14
N LYS A 55 -14.52 2.24 19.43
CA LYS A 55 -13.73 1.38 20.34
C LYS A 55 -13.78 -0.11 19.98
N HIS A 56 -14.88 -0.56 19.39
CA HIS A 56 -15.08 -1.96 18.99
C HIS A 56 -14.76 -2.22 17.51
N LEU A 57 -14.12 -1.28 16.82
CA LEU A 57 -13.83 -1.38 15.40
C LEU A 57 -12.82 -2.51 15.11
N THR A 58 -13.27 -3.54 14.41
CA THR A 58 -12.45 -4.68 13.98
C THR A 58 -11.99 -4.57 12.54
N ASP A 59 -12.79 -3.93 11.67
CA ASP A 59 -12.47 -3.71 10.26
C ASP A 59 -12.65 -2.25 9.85
N LEU A 60 -11.60 -1.66 9.28
CA LEU A 60 -11.62 -0.30 8.73
C LEU A 60 -11.25 -0.32 7.25
N THR A 61 -12.05 0.37 6.43
CA THR A 61 -11.68 0.72 5.05
C THR A 61 -11.81 2.22 4.87
N ILE A 62 -10.74 2.88 4.44
CA ILE A 62 -10.73 4.28 4.05
C ILE A 62 -10.29 4.35 2.59
N GLY A 63 -11.14 4.87 1.72
CA GLY A 63 -10.84 4.99 0.29
C GLY A 63 -11.17 6.38 -0.24
N GLN A 64 -10.54 6.77 -1.33
CA GLN A 64 -10.94 7.93 -2.11
C GLN A 64 -12.05 7.51 -3.07
N PHE A 65 -13.09 8.34 -3.20
CA PHE A 65 -14.02 8.20 -4.32
C PHE A 65 -13.47 8.97 -5.52
N VAL A 66 -13.40 8.28 -6.66
CA VAL A 66 -12.88 8.75 -7.95
C VAL A 66 -13.32 10.20 -8.25
N GLY A 67 -12.36 11.11 -8.44
CA GLY A 67 -12.61 12.42 -9.05
C GLY A 67 -12.08 13.67 -8.33
N GLY A 68 -11.43 13.57 -7.17
CA GLY A 68 -10.88 14.75 -6.49
C GLY A 68 -9.47 14.53 -5.96
N ASN A 69 -8.51 15.37 -6.36
CA ASN A 69 -7.21 15.46 -5.70
C ASN A 69 -7.45 15.75 -4.22
N VAL A 70 -7.21 14.76 -3.38
CA VAL A 70 -7.23 14.95 -1.94
C VAL A 70 -5.91 15.67 -1.62
N ASN A 71 -5.99 16.97 -1.36
CA ASN A 71 -4.85 17.77 -0.90
C ASN A 71 -4.15 17.05 0.28
N ASP A 72 -2.84 17.24 0.42
CA ASP A 72 -1.92 16.67 1.43
C ASP A 72 -2.39 16.75 2.92
N SER A 73 -3.55 17.35 3.20
CA SER A 73 -4.07 17.63 4.54
C SER A 73 -4.93 16.54 5.18
N THR A 74 -5.53 15.60 4.45
CA THR A 74 -6.44 14.57 5.04
C THR A 74 -5.71 13.63 6.00
N PHE A 75 -4.45 13.35 5.71
CA PHE A 75 -3.55 12.57 6.54
C PHE A 75 -2.37 13.42 6.96
N ASN A 76 -2.62 14.62 7.52
CA ASN A 76 -1.58 15.29 8.29
C ASN A 76 -1.33 14.47 9.58
N LEU A 77 -0.54 13.42 9.41
CA LEU A 77 -0.19 12.42 10.39
C LEU A 77 1.02 12.90 11.23
N THR A 78 1.00 14.17 11.64
CA THR A 78 2.08 14.72 12.46
C THR A 78 1.75 14.56 13.95
N SER A 79 2.57 13.77 14.64
CA SER A 79 2.68 13.63 16.12
C SER A 79 1.62 12.84 16.91
N MET A 80 0.48 12.42 16.35
CA MET A 80 -0.49 11.58 17.08
C MET A 80 -0.28 10.07 16.92
N ARG A 81 0.10 9.40 18.01
CA ARG A 81 0.23 7.94 18.05
C ARG A 81 -1.13 7.29 17.79
N LEU A 82 -1.30 6.66 16.63
CA LEU A 82 -2.50 5.87 16.31
C LEU A 82 -2.53 4.64 17.23
N VAL A 83 -3.68 4.35 17.81
CA VAL A 83 -3.86 3.23 18.74
C VAL A 83 -5.16 2.52 18.46
N SER A 84 -5.13 1.19 18.40
CA SER A 84 -6.33 0.36 18.52
C SER A 84 -5.96 -1.02 19.06
N SER A 85 -6.76 -1.52 20.00
CA SER A 85 -6.63 -2.87 20.54
C SER A 85 -7.59 -3.87 19.87
N THR A 86 -8.55 -3.41 19.08
CA THR A 86 -9.62 -4.24 18.50
C THR A 86 -9.51 -4.39 16.99
N LEU A 87 -8.82 -3.45 16.32
CA LEU A 87 -8.71 -3.45 14.87
C LEU A 87 -7.88 -4.63 14.37
N THR A 88 -8.50 -5.51 13.59
CA THR A 88 -7.88 -6.70 13.02
C THR A 88 -7.51 -6.53 11.55
N LYS A 89 -8.26 -5.69 10.83
CA LYS A 89 -8.06 -5.41 9.41
C LYS A 89 -8.18 -3.92 9.11
N MET A 90 -7.23 -3.40 8.34
CA MET A 90 -7.29 -2.04 7.82
C MET A 90 -6.99 -2.04 6.33
N LYS A 91 -7.84 -1.36 5.56
CA LYS A 91 -7.59 -0.97 4.16
C LYS A 91 -7.56 0.54 4.08
N ILE A 92 -6.54 1.13 3.49
CA ILE A 92 -6.42 2.58 3.37
C ILE A 92 -5.82 2.98 2.02
N ASN A 93 -6.36 4.03 1.40
CA ASN A 93 -5.71 4.74 0.31
C ASN A 93 -4.95 5.95 0.88
N VAL A 94 -3.68 6.12 0.49
CA VAL A 94 -2.81 7.22 0.90
C VAL A 94 -2.11 7.83 -0.31
N ASN A 95 -1.79 9.13 -0.22
CA ASN A 95 -1.16 9.83 -1.33
C ASN A 95 0.33 9.48 -1.45
N ILE A 96 1.02 9.40 -0.29
CA ILE A 96 2.47 9.20 -0.22
C ILE A 96 2.84 8.02 0.69
N PHE A 97 4.00 7.42 0.40
CA PHE A 97 4.53 6.28 1.16
C PHE A 97 4.82 6.58 2.64
N ASP A 98 5.08 7.85 2.97
CA ASP A 98 5.39 8.24 4.35
C ASP A 98 4.19 8.09 5.28
N ASP A 99 2.99 8.36 4.76
CA ASP A 99 1.73 8.16 5.48
C ASP A 99 1.53 6.67 5.81
N CYS A 100 1.86 5.78 4.86
CA CYS A 100 1.87 4.33 5.07
C CYS A 100 2.77 3.95 6.25
N LEU A 101 4.01 4.44 6.26
CA LEU A 101 4.97 4.15 7.33
C LEU A 101 4.48 4.67 8.68
N TYR A 102 3.92 5.88 8.70
CA TYR A 102 3.37 6.45 9.92
C TYR A 102 2.23 5.60 10.47
N ILE A 103 1.30 5.18 9.61
CA ILE A 103 0.20 4.31 10.00
C ILE A 103 0.75 3.01 10.56
N LEU A 104 1.70 2.39 9.88
CA LEU A 104 2.36 1.16 10.34
C LEU A 104 3.14 1.31 11.66
N HIS A 105 3.56 2.51 12.03
CA HIS A 105 4.22 2.78 13.33
C HIS A 105 3.23 3.02 14.47
N GLY A 106 1.92 3.06 14.16
CA GLY A 106 0.86 3.04 15.17
C GLY A 106 0.90 1.79 16.04
N TYR A 107 0.30 1.89 17.22
CA TYR A 107 0.18 0.78 18.16
C TYR A 107 -1.13 0.03 17.92
N PHE A 108 -1.05 -1.02 17.11
CA PHE A 108 -2.17 -1.90 16.82
C PHE A 108 -1.92 -3.30 17.41
N GLU A 109 -2.67 -3.67 18.45
CA GLU A 109 -2.43 -4.94 19.17
C GLU A 109 -2.92 -6.16 18.38
N CYS A 110 -4.07 -6.02 17.71
CA CYS A 110 -4.73 -7.12 17.01
C CYS A 110 -4.64 -7.04 15.47
N LEU A 111 -3.98 -6.02 14.92
CA LEU A 111 -3.93 -5.82 13.46
C LEU A 111 -3.13 -6.95 12.82
N SER A 112 -3.82 -7.75 12.02
CA SER A 112 -3.26 -8.90 11.32
C SER A 112 -3.27 -8.72 9.81
N THR A 113 -4.20 -7.93 9.28
CA THR A 113 -4.35 -7.67 7.84
C THR A 113 -4.24 -6.18 7.55
N PHE A 114 -3.29 -5.80 6.69
CA PHE A 114 -3.14 -4.42 6.25
C PHE A 114 -3.04 -4.32 4.73
N ILE A 115 -3.95 -3.55 4.14
CA ILE A 115 -4.05 -3.34 2.69
C ILE A 115 -3.85 -1.85 2.43
N ILE A 116 -2.82 -1.51 1.67
CA ILE A 116 -2.51 -0.13 1.33
C ILE A 116 -2.53 0.09 -0.17
N ASP A 117 -3.20 1.16 -0.56
CA ASP A 117 -3.28 1.66 -1.92
C ASP A 117 -2.60 3.03 -1.95
N ILE A 118 -1.51 3.15 -2.72
CA ILE A 118 -0.66 4.34 -2.73
C ILE A 118 -0.61 4.93 -4.13
N ASP A 119 -1.09 6.15 -4.27
CA ASP A 119 -1.11 6.86 -5.53
C ASP A 119 0.33 7.05 -6.06
N ARG A 120 1.26 7.49 -5.20
CA ARG A 120 2.64 7.78 -5.60
C ARG A 120 3.68 7.40 -4.55
N ILE A 121 4.73 6.71 -4.99
CA ILE A 121 5.92 6.42 -4.19
C ILE A 121 7.15 7.03 -4.88
N SER A 122 7.75 8.04 -4.25
CA SER A 122 8.98 8.69 -4.73
C SER A 122 10.23 8.16 -4.01
N GLY A 123 11.33 8.03 -4.75
CA GLY A 123 12.61 7.53 -4.23
C GLY A 123 13.38 8.49 -3.33
N SER A 124 12.86 9.69 -3.02
CA SER A 124 13.46 10.59 -2.03
C SER A 124 13.25 10.00 -0.64
N SER A 125 14.31 9.74 0.12
CA SER A 125 14.24 9.23 1.48
C SER A 125 13.78 10.33 2.43
N SER A 126 12.61 10.19 3.02
CA SER A 126 12.33 10.86 4.30
C SER A 126 13.02 10.04 5.39
N ASN A 127 13.57 10.73 6.40
CA ASN A 127 14.23 10.15 7.56
C ASN A 127 13.22 9.52 8.54
N ILE A 128 12.24 8.76 8.05
CA ILE A 128 11.36 8.01 8.95
C ILE A 128 12.20 6.90 9.55
N ASP A 129 12.38 6.99 10.87
CA ASP A 129 13.23 6.12 11.65
C ASP A 129 12.85 4.65 11.44
N ASN A 130 13.75 3.90 10.82
CA ASN A 130 13.56 2.49 10.49
C ASN A 130 13.63 1.56 11.71
N THR A 131 13.90 2.11 12.90
CA THR A 131 14.05 1.34 14.15
C THR A 131 12.72 0.99 14.82
N ASN A 132 11.60 1.62 14.44
CA ASN A 132 10.31 1.34 15.06
C ASN A 132 9.79 -0.08 14.75
N LYS A 133 9.27 -0.75 15.77
CA LYS A 133 8.69 -2.09 15.65
C LYS A 133 7.38 -2.02 14.87
N LEU A 134 7.31 -2.74 13.74
CA LEU A 134 6.08 -2.89 12.96
C LEU A 134 5.09 -3.82 13.67
N PRO A 135 3.77 -3.69 13.40
CA PRO A 135 2.78 -4.67 13.82
C PRO A 135 3.12 -6.05 13.25
N LYS A 136 2.76 -7.09 14.01
CA LYS A 136 2.94 -8.49 13.58
C LYS A 136 1.82 -8.87 12.62
N LEU A 137 1.92 -8.39 11.39
CA LEU A 137 0.97 -8.70 10.33
C LEU A 137 1.11 -10.15 9.86
N LYS A 138 -0.03 -10.76 9.54
CA LYS A 138 -0.14 -12.03 8.81
C LYS A 138 -0.36 -11.78 7.31
N CYS A 139 -1.14 -10.76 6.97
CA CYS A 139 -1.49 -10.42 5.60
C CYS A 139 -1.11 -8.98 5.30
N PHE A 140 -0.35 -8.76 4.23
CA PHE A 140 -0.01 -7.43 3.74
C PHE A 140 -0.28 -7.31 2.24
N SER A 141 -0.85 -6.18 1.84
CA SER A 141 -1.06 -5.87 0.42
C SER A 141 -0.57 -4.45 0.13
N LEU A 142 0.34 -4.32 -0.83
CA LEU A 142 0.82 -3.04 -1.34
C LEU A 142 0.37 -2.89 -2.79
N ILE A 143 -0.48 -1.90 -3.03
CA ILE A 143 -0.99 -1.53 -4.34
C ILE A 143 -0.44 -0.13 -4.65
N SER A 144 0.25 0.03 -5.77
CA SER A 144 0.68 1.36 -6.21
C SER A 144 0.89 1.43 -7.72
N HIS A 145 0.28 2.44 -8.33
CA HIS A 145 0.30 2.62 -9.78
C HIS A 145 1.53 3.41 -10.27
N PHE A 146 2.25 4.08 -9.36
CA PHE A 146 3.40 4.92 -9.72
C PHE A 146 4.52 4.87 -8.66
N LEU A 147 5.47 3.94 -8.83
CA LEU A 147 6.73 3.91 -8.08
C LEU A 147 7.87 4.43 -8.96
N THR A 148 8.49 5.56 -8.58
CA THR A 148 9.65 6.08 -9.32
C THR A 148 10.93 5.94 -8.50
N ASN A 149 11.83 5.05 -8.92
CA ASN A 149 13.10 4.76 -8.24
C ASN A 149 12.95 4.47 -6.72
N ALA A 150 11.81 3.90 -6.31
CA ALA A 150 11.45 3.74 -4.91
C ALA A 150 11.38 2.28 -4.43
N TYR A 151 11.37 1.32 -5.36
CA TYR A 151 11.26 -0.10 -5.04
C TYR A 151 12.38 -0.55 -4.08
N ASP A 152 13.66 -0.38 -4.45
CA ASP A 152 14.79 -0.81 -3.61
C ASP A 152 14.98 0.05 -2.37
N LYS A 153 14.59 1.33 -2.45
CA LYS A 153 14.84 2.31 -1.40
C LYS A 153 13.78 2.32 -0.30
N ARG A 154 12.55 1.92 -0.63
CA ARG A 154 11.39 2.05 0.26
C ARG A 154 10.58 0.76 0.37
N THR A 155 10.24 0.13 -0.76
CA THR A 155 9.43 -1.10 -0.75
C THR A 155 10.21 -2.27 -0.17
N VAL A 156 11.41 -2.57 -0.67
CA VAL A 156 12.23 -3.71 -0.20
C VAL A 156 12.56 -3.59 1.30
N PRO A 157 13.05 -2.44 1.83
CA PRO A 157 13.31 -2.30 3.27
C PRO A 157 12.07 -2.47 4.14
N LEU A 158 10.90 -2.05 3.67
CA LEU A 158 9.64 -2.28 4.38
C LEU A 158 9.31 -3.77 4.45
N LEU A 159 9.33 -4.46 3.30
CA LEU A 159 8.99 -5.88 3.22
C LEU A 159 9.94 -6.75 4.04
N ARG A 160 11.26 -6.44 4.04
CA ARG A 160 12.25 -7.13 4.88
C ARG A 160 11.96 -7.07 6.39
N ARG A 161 11.17 -6.10 6.85
CA ARG A 161 10.77 -5.97 8.26
C ARG A 161 9.52 -6.78 8.60
N MET A 162 8.80 -7.28 7.60
CA MET A 162 7.54 -8.03 7.76
C MET A 162 7.76 -9.54 7.67
N LEU A 163 8.65 -10.08 8.50
CA LEU A 163 9.09 -11.48 8.44
C LEU A 163 8.01 -12.51 8.83
N ASN A 164 6.91 -12.07 9.44
CA ASN A 164 5.84 -12.95 9.92
C ASN A 164 4.66 -13.08 8.94
N LEU A 165 4.80 -12.56 7.72
CA LEU A 165 3.72 -12.63 6.74
C LEU A 165 3.47 -14.07 6.31
N GLU A 166 2.19 -14.43 6.33
CA GLU A 166 1.62 -15.64 5.74
C GLU A 166 1.14 -15.34 4.32
N GLU A 167 0.53 -14.18 4.09
CA GLU A 167 0.06 -13.72 2.77
C GLU A 167 0.65 -12.36 2.38
N LEU A 168 1.17 -12.28 1.16
CA LEU A 168 1.66 -11.03 0.55
C LEU A 168 0.98 -10.80 -0.79
N THR A 169 0.48 -9.58 -1.01
CA THR A 169 0.01 -9.12 -2.32
C THR A 169 0.80 -7.89 -2.75
N LEU A 170 1.43 -7.94 -3.92
CA LEU A 170 2.24 -6.85 -4.46
C LEU A 170 1.76 -6.46 -5.86
N LEU A 171 0.98 -5.38 -5.96
CA LEU A 171 0.48 -4.86 -7.23
C LEU A 171 1.16 -3.52 -7.50
N ILE A 172 2.24 -3.51 -8.28
CA ILE A 172 3.10 -2.33 -8.42
C ILE A 172 3.44 -2.01 -9.87
N SER A 173 3.52 -0.72 -10.18
CA SER A 173 4.04 -0.21 -11.45
C SER A 173 5.25 0.67 -11.19
N VAL A 174 6.41 0.21 -11.63
CA VAL A 174 7.73 0.76 -11.32
C VAL A 174 8.33 1.41 -12.55
N THR A 175 8.79 2.64 -12.43
CA THR A 175 9.63 3.32 -13.42
C THR A 175 11.05 3.43 -12.87
N THR A 176 12.02 2.88 -13.62
CA THR A 176 13.45 2.89 -13.27
C THR A 176 14.29 3.43 -14.43
N VAL A 177 15.43 4.04 -14.08
CA VAL A 177 16.39 4.63 -15.02
C VAL A 177 17.72 3.86 -15.04
N LYS A 178 17.97 2.98 -14.06
CA LYS A 178 19.31 2.38 -13.83
C LYS A 178 19.32 0.90 -13.47
N LEU A 179 18.21 0.36 -12.98
CA LEU A 179 18.18 -1.02 -12.50
C LEU A 179 17.63 -1.95 -13.58
N PRO A 180 18.06 -3.23 -13.58
CA PRO A 180 17.39 -4.27 -14.34
C PRO A 180 15.93 -4.39 -13.90
N TYR A 181 15.13 -5.01 -14.76
CA TYR A 181 13.75 -5.35 -14.50
C TYR A 181 13.62 -6.11 -13.18
N ILE A 182 12.54 -5.87 -12.44
CA ILE A 182 12.22 -6.74 -11.30
C ILE A 182 11.82 -8.09 -11.92
N ASP A 183 12.53 -9.16 -11.58
CA ASP A 183 12.21 -10.53 -11.99
C ASP A 183 12.11 -11.45 -10.75
N GLY A 184 11.90 -12.75 -10.97
CA GLY A 184 11.77 -13.73 -9.87
C GLY A 184 13.04 -13.81 -9.01
N THR A 185 14.22 -13.78 -9.62
CA THR A 185 15.50 -13.82 -8.89
C THR A 185 15.67 -12.58 -8.02
N HIS A 186 15.28 -11.40 -8.52
CA HIS A 186 15.31 -10.16 -7.75
C HIS A 186 14.35 -10.24 -6.56
N LEU A 187 13.09 -10.63 -6.76
CA LEU A 187 12.11 -10.79 -5.67
C LEU A 187 12.60 -11.79 -4.61
N TYR A 188 13.18 -12.92 -5.06
CA TYR A 188 13.70 -13.96 -4.19
C TYR A 188 14.81 -13.45 -3.29
N ASN A 189 15.84 -12.83 -3.89
CA ASN A 189 16.99 -12.30 -3.19
C ASN A 189 16.65 -11.08 -2.33
N ASP A 190 15.70 -10.26 -2.76
CA ASP A 190 15.34 -9.02 -2.07
C ASP A 190 14.64 -9.31 -0.75
N PHE A 191 13.63 -10.16 -0.73
CA PHE A 191 12.87 -10.39 0.50
C PHE A 191 12.26 -11.78 0.65
N LEU A 192 11.92 -12.52 -0.42
CA LEU A 192 11.19 -13.79 -0.26
C LEU A 192 12.02 -14.85 0.49
N VAL A 193 13.34 -14.91 0.26
CA VAL A 193 14.23 -15.86 0.97
C VAL A 193 14.20 -15.69 2.50
N GLN A 194 13.78 -14.51 2.98
CA GLN A 194 13.70 -14.18 4.41
C GLN A 194 12.29 -14.33 4.98
N MET A 195 11.31 -14.79 4.20
CA MET A 195 9.90 -14.91 4.61
C MET A 195 9.47 -16.38 4.75
N PRO A 196 9.94 -17.12 5.77
CA PRO A 196 9.71 -18.56 5.90
C PRO A 196 8.25 -18.95 6.18
N LEU A 197 7.40 -18.00 6.59
CA LEU A 197 5.99 -18.24 6.88
C LEU A 197 5.07 -17.94 5.68
N LEU A 198 5.62 -17.37 4.60
CA LEU A 198 4.84 -16.94 3.45
C LEU A 198 4.32 -18.15 2.69
N ASN A 199 3.01 -18.39 2.77
CA ASN A 199 2.34 -19.50 2.11
C ASN A 199 1.68 -19.07 0.79
N LYS A 200 1.46 -17.77 0.62
CA LYS A 200 0.77 -17.23 -0.55
C LYS A 200 1.35 -15.88 -0.93
N PHE A 201 1.90 -15.83 -2.13
CA PHE A 201 2.38 -14.62 -2.75
C PHE A 201 1.59 -14.34 -4.03
N THR A 202 0.81 -13.28 -4.00
CA THR A 202 0.10 -12.74 -5.16
C THR A 202 0.87 -11.53 -5.67
N PHE A 203 1.09 -11.42 -6.97
CA PHE A 203 1.75 -10.24 -7.52
C PHE A 203 1.24 -9.88 -8.90
N SER A 204 1.40 -8.59 -9.22
CA SER A 204 1.22 -8.01 -10.54
C SER A 204 2.22 -6.87 -10.65
N ILE A 205 3.31 -7.10 -11.35
CA ILE A 205 4.44 -6.19 -11.40
C ILE A 205 4.59 -5.68 -12.83
N ASN A 206 4.46 -4.38 -12.99
CA ASN A 206 4.79 -3.68 -14.21
C ASN A 206 6.11 -2.93 -14.03
N THR A 207 7.12 -3.22 -14.85
CA THR A 207 8.37 -2.45 -14.86
C THR A 207 8.54 -1.72 -16.18
N ARG A 208 8.67 -0.40 -16.10
CA ARG A 208 9.04 0.49 -17.20
C ARG A 208 10.49 0.95 -17.02
N VAL A 209 11.29 0.74 -18.05
CA VAL A 209 12.66 1.27 -18.13
C VAL A 209 12.68 2.44 -19.11
N ASP A 210 13.14 3.60 -18.63
CA ASP A 210 13.45 4.75 -19.48
C ASP A 210 14.90 4.59 -19.95
N ASP A 211 15.06 4.17 -21.21
CA ASP A 211 16.34 3.79 -21.78
C ASP A 211 17.16 5.00 -22.26
N LYS A 212 16.58 6.22 -22.33
CA LYS A 212 17.23 7.44 -22.83
C LYS A 212 18.10 7.23 -24.10
N GLY A 213 17.74 6.26 -24.94
CA GLY A 213 18.50 5.90 -26.15
C GLY A 213 19.70 4.97 -25.96
N VAL A 214 19.94 4.41 -24.77
CA VAL A 214 20.92 3.34 -24.53
C VAL A 214 20.23 1.99 -24.73
N LYS A 215 20.70 1.18 -25.68
CA LYS A 215 20.25 -0.22 -25.82
C LYS A 215 20.67 -1.00 -24.57
N ILE A 216 19.73 -1.19 -23.64
CA ILE A 216 19.88 -2.15 -22.55
C ILE A 216 19.38 -3.49 -23.09
N ASP A 217 20.15 -4.56 -22.93
CA ASP A 217 19.67 -5.91 -23.24
C ASP A 217 18.61 -6.28 -22.21
N LEU A 218 17.38 -6.48 -22.68
CA LEU A 218 16.22 -6.72 -21.82
C LEU A 218 15.82 -8.19 -21.86
N PRO A 219 15.42 -8.77 -20.72
CA PRO A 219 15.02 -10.17 -20.67
C PRO A 219 13.83 -10.42 -21.60
N SER A 220 13.80 -11.57 -22.25
CA SER A 220 12.62 -12.05 -22.97
C SER A 220 11.52 -12.49 -21.99
N ASN A 221 10.32 -12.80 -22.51
CA ASN A 221 9.29 -13.46 -21.70
C ASN A 221 9.80 -14.77 -21.09
N ASP A 222 10.57 -15.54 -21.85
CA ASP A 222 11.14 -16.82 -21.42
C ASP A 222 12.15 -16.60 -20.29
N ASP A 223 13.00 -15.58 -20.39
CA ASP A 223 13.95 -15.22 -19.32
C ASP A 223 13.21 -14.84 -18.03
N ILE A 224 12.13 -14.05 -18.15
CA ILE A 224 11.28 -13.70 -17.00
C ILE A 224 10.65 -14.95 -16.41
N GLN A 225 10.01 -15.82 -17.19
CA GLN A 225 9.39 -17.04 -16.68
C GLN A 225 10.41 -17.96 -16.00
N ASN A 226 11.59 -18.14 -16.62
CA ASN A 226 12.67 -18.96 -16.09
C ASN A 226 13.20 -18.44 -14.74
N SER A 227 13.14 -17.12 -14.50
CA SER A 227 13.56 -16.53 -13.23
C SER A 227 12.68 -16.92 -12.03
N PHE A 228 11.45 -17.42 -12.26
CA PHE A 228 10.53 -17.84 -11.20
C PHE A 228 10.59 -19.33 -10.89
N ILE A 229 11.39 -20.12 -11.62
CA ILE A 229 11.55 -21.56 -11.40
C ILE A 229 12.07 -21.86 -9.98
N GLN A 230 12.96 -21.00 -9.46
CA GLN A 230 13.51 -21.14 -8.10
C GLN A 230 12.47 -20.93 -6.99
N ILE A 231 11.31 -20.37 -7.33
CA ILE A 231 10.22 -20.05 -6.39
C ILE A 231 9.08 -21.08 -6.55
N GLU A 232 9.32 -22.19 -7.24
CA GLU A 232 8.37 -23.29 -7.49
C GLU A 232 7.06 -22.89 -8.22
N TYR A 233 7.02 -21.68 -8.81
CA TYR A 233 5.88 -21.21 -9.59
C TYR A 233 5.97 -21.71 -11.03
N GLN A 234 5.24 -22.79 -11.34
CA GLN A 234 5.34 -23.48 -12.64
C GLN A 234 4.55 -22.80 -13.78
N HIS A 235 3.64 -21.87 -13.49
CA HIS A 235 2.75 -21.25 -14.49
C HIS A 235 2.59 -19.73 -14.28
N LEU A 236 3.64 -18.98 -14.64
CA LEU A 236 3.61 -17.52 -14.62
C LEU A 236 3.11 -16.96 -15.96
N ASP A 237 2.04 -16.17 -15.91
CA ASP A 237 1.63 -15.36 -17.06
C ASP A 237 2.48 -14.09 -17.14
N SER A 238 3.16 -13.92 -18.27
CA SER A 238 4.10 -12.83 -18.54
C SER A 238 3.80 -12.17 -19.89
N TYR A 239 3.89 -10.84 -19.91
CA TYR A 239 3.65 -10.01 -21.08
C TYR A 239 4.71 -8.90 -21.19
N VAL A 240 5.38 -8.86 -22.34
CA VAL A 240 6.38 -7.83 -22.67
C VAL A 240 5.83 -6.95 -23.79
N ASN A 241 5.81 -5.64 -23.57
CA ASN A 241 5.42 -4.65 -24.56
C ASN A 241 6.55 -3.65 -24.83
N VAL A 242 6.81 -3.37 -26.10
CA VAL A 242 7.79 -2.38 -26.55
C VAL A 242 7.04 -1.10 -26.90
N MET A 243 7.23 -0.02 -26.12
CA MET A 243 6.61 1.26 -26.46
C MET A 243 7.38 1.96 -27.60
N LYS A 244 6.69 2.83 -28.34
CA LYS A 244 7.19 3.51 -29.54
C LYS A 244 8.41 4.45 -29.32
N ILE A 245 8.81 4.74 -28.09
CA ILE A 245 9.83 5.76 -27.75
C ILE A 245 10.98 5.16 -26.91
N GLY A 246 11.50 3.99 -27.29
CA GLY A 246 12.66 3.37 -26.61
C GLY A 246 12.34 2.64 -25.29
N SER A 247 11.34 3.08 -24.53
CA SER A 247 10.95 2.39 -23.30
C SER A 247 10.28 1.02 -23.55
N ARG A 248 10.66 -0.01 -22.78
CA ARG A 248 9.95 -1.30 -22.73
C ARG A 248 9.28 -1.52 -21.37
N CYS A 249 8.14 -2.17 -21.42
CA CYS A 249 7.24 -2.47 -20.31
C CYS A 249 7.15 -3.99 -20.15
N HIS A 250 7.42 -4.50 -18.95
CA HIS A 250 7.22 -5.93 -18.63
C HIS A 250 6.17 -6.01 -17.54
N ALA A 251 5.10 -6.75 -17.81
CA ALA A 251 4.01 -7.00 -16.89
C ALA A 251 3.84 -8.51 -16.70
N TYR A 252 3.83 -8.98 -15.45
CA TYR A 252 3.63 -10.39 -15.15
C TYR A 252 2.88 -10.53 -13.83
N SER A 253 2.09 -11.60 -13.68
CA SER A 253 1.19 -11.75 -12.52
C SER A 253 0.90 -13.19 -12.11
N LEU A 254 0.55 -13.37 -10.83
CA LEU A 254 0.01 -14.63 -10.30
C LEU A 254 -0.96 -14.37 -9.13
N PRO A 255 -2.20 -14.93 -9.14
CA PRO A 255 -2.88 -15.47 -10.31
C PRO A 255 -3.13 -14.37 -11.36
N TYR A 256 -3.48 -14.75 -12.59
CA TYR A 256 -3.74 -13.82 -13.69
C TYR A 256 -4.71 -12.70 -13.28
N GLN A 257 -4.23 -11.46 -13.21
CA GLN A 257 -5.03 -10.27 -12.92
C GLN A 257 -4.56 -9.09 -13.78
N PHE A 258 -4.93 -9.11 -15.07
CA PHE A 258 -4.65 -7.99 -15.99
C PHE A 258 -5.79 -6.96 -16.12
N ASP A 259 -6.90 -7.14 -15.39
CA ASP A 259 -8.11 -6.29 -15.47
C ASP A 259 -7.86 -4.80 -15.13
N THR A 260 -6.70 -4.46 -14.55
CA THR A 260 -6.33 -3.10 -14.11
C THR A 260 -5.31 -2.39 -15.01
N PHE A 261 -4.78 -3.01 -16.08
CA PHE A 261 -3.74 -2.39 -16.93
C PHE A 261 -4.28 -1.50 -18.07
N PHE A 262 -5.40 -0.81 -17.84
CA PHE A 262 -5.99 0.12 -18.81
C PHE A 262 -5.33 1.51 -18.85
N TYR A 263 -4.03 1.65 -18.60
CA TYR A 263 -3.30 2.90 -18.87
C TYR A 263 -1.82 2.61 -19.18
N ILE A 264 -1.57 2.03 -20.36
CA ILE A 264 -0.26 1.98 -21.02
C ILE A 264 -0.26 2.99 -22.17
#